data_AF-A0A1A8HM51-F1
#
_entry.id   AF-A0A1A8HM51-F1
#
_cell.length_a   1.000
_cell.length_b   1.000
_cell.length_c   1.000
_cell.angle_alpha   90.00
_cell.angle_beta   90.00
_cell.angle_gamma   90.00
#
_symmetry.space_group_name_H-M   'P 1'
#
loop_
_entity.id
_entity.type
_entity.pdbx_description
1 polymer ?
#
loop_
_entity_poly.entity_id
_entity_poly.type
_entity_poly.pdbx_seq_one_letter_code
_entity_poly.pdbx_strand_id
1 'polypeptide(L)'
;QTDIPWRLRQMLDILVYEETQQAVEDTGPCLEYLLQHKLLETLCMLGKAQYPPGMFQQVLLFFNKLLTRMQKPLLELIRVYRPVQRLINLCALPGCHVEKEEVQFLLAVCSRVKQDPHTLRCVLELLEQPAGLNQSQHSTQASNQCTDPPCSHSQTSATSPVQSEYSATSPGQS
;
A
#
# COMPACT_ATOMS: atom_id res chain seq x y z
N GLN A 1 -28.99 3.26 -8.36
CA GLN A 1 -27.81 3.50 -9.22
C GLN A 1 -26.96 4.56 -8.52
N THR A 2 -25.64 4.38 -8.44
CA THR A 2 -24.76 5.32 -7.72
C THR A 2 -24.08 6.28 -8.69
N ASP A 3 -23.63 7.42 -8.17
CA ASP A 3 -22.87 8.42 -8.95
C ASP A 3 -21.40 8.03 -9.15
N ILE A 4 -20.94 6.94 -8.52
CA ILE A 4 -19.52 6.52 -8.50
C ILE A 4 -18.91 6.46 -9.91
N PRO A 5 -19.54 5.84 -10.93
CA PRO A 5 -18.97 5.79 -12.27
C PRO A 5 -18.72 7.17 -12.88
N TRP A 6 -19.63 8.12 -12.61
CA TRP A 6 -19.53 9.48 -13.13
C TRP A 6 -18.45 10.27 -12.39
N ARG A 7 -18.38 10.15 -11.06
CA ARG A 7 -17.35 10.84 -10.24
C ARG A 7 -15.94 10.36 -10.56
N LEU A 8 -15.74 9.06 -10.77
CA LEU A 8 -14.43 8.51 -11.16
C LEU A 8 -14.00 8.97 -12.56
N ARG A 9 -14.95 9.06 -13.51
CA ARG A 9 -14.66 9.64 -14.83
C ARG A 9 -14.27 11.11 -14.72
N GLN A 10 -15.05 11.91 -13.98
CA GLN A 10 -14.73 13.33 -13.80
C GLN A 10 -13.34 13.51 -13.17
N MET A 11 -13.00 12.71 -12.15
CA MET A 11 -11.66 12.75 -11.54
C MET A 11 -10.56 12.48 -12.56
N LEU A 12 -10.73 11.47 -13.42
CA LEU A 12 -9.77 11.20 -14.49
C LEU A 12 -9.69 12.34 -15.51
N ASP A 13 -10.83 12.88 -15.92
CA ASP A 13 -10.87 13.97 -16.91
C ASP A 13 -10.15 15.22 -16.38
N ILE A 14 -10.26 15.51 -15.08
CA ILE A 14 -9.50 16.58 -14.41
C ILE A 14 -7.98 16.30 -14.47
N LEU A 15 -7.54 15.07 -14.15
CA LEU A 15 -6.13 14.71 -14.17
C LEU A 15 -5.53 14.79 -15.58
N VAL A 16 -6.27 14.32 -16.58
CA VAL A 16 -5.84 14.39 -17.99
C VAL A 16 -5.81 15.84 -18.46
N TYR A 17 -6.81 16.65 -18.12
CA TYR A 17 -6.83 18.06 -18.47
C TYR A 17 -5.65 18.81 -17.83
N GLU A 18 -5.37 18.58 -16.55
CA GLU A 18 -4.22 19.16 -15.87
C GLU A 18 -2.92 18.80 -16.58
N GLU A 19 -2.71 17.52 -16.93
CA GLU A 19 -1.51 17.07 -17.64
C GLU A 19 -1.32 17.79 -18.99
N THR A 20 -2.41 18.11 -19.70
CA THR A 20 -2.31 18.84 -20.99
C THR A 20 -1.89 20.31 -20.84
N GLN A 21 -2.11 20.91 -19.67
CA GLN A 21 -1.81 22.32 -19.39
C GLN A 21 -0.46 22.51 -18.70
N GLN A 22 0.10 21.45 -18.12
CA GLN A 22 1.31 21.50 -17.29
C GLN A 22 2.60 21.41 -18.12
N ALA A 23 3.69 22.01 -17.61
CA ALA A 23 5.03 21.74 -18.12
C ALA A 23 5.40 20.25 -17.89
N VAL A 24 6.20 19.68 -18.80
CA VAL A 24 6.50 18.24 -18.86
C VAL A 24 6.97 17.66 -17.51
N GLU A 25 7.77 18.40 -16.75
CA GLU A 25 8.39 17.92 -15.51
C GLU A 25 7.51 18.09 -14.26
N ASP A 26 6.44 18.88 -14.30
CA ASP A 26 5.66 19.18 -13.10
C ASP A 26 4.47 18.23 -12.95
N THR A 27 4.27 17.66 -11.76
CA THR A 27 3.23 16.65 -11.49
C THR A 27 1.83 17.25 -11.54
N GLY A 28 1.68 18.54 -11.24
CA GLY A 28 0.39 19.22 -11.19
C GLY A 28 -0.36 18.97 -9.87
N PRO A 29 -1.11 19.96 -9.36
CA PRO A 29 -1.71 19.90 -8.03
C PRO A 29 -2.78 18.79 -7.86
N CYS A 30 -3.54 18.44 -8.90
CA CYS A 30 -4.56 17.40 -8.82
C CYS A 30 -3.94 16.00 -8.71
N LEU A 31 -2.94 15.71 -9.55
CA LEU A 31 -2.22 14.44 -9.46
C LEU A 31 -1.42 14.36 -8.15
N GLU A 32 -0.79 15.45 -7.73
CA GLU A 32 -0.08 15.50 -6.44
C GLU A 32 -1.03 15.23 -5.26
N TYR A 33 -2.21 15.85 -5.25
CA TYR A 33 -3.24 15.60 -4.24
C TYR A 33 -3.67 14.13 -4.22
N LEU A 34 -3.94 13.54 -5.39
CA LEU A 34 -4.34 12.14 -5.52
C LEU A 34 -3.28 11.19 -4.93
N LEU A 35 -2.01 11.48 -5.17
CA LEU A 35 -0.88 10.69 -4.67
C LEU A 35 -0.66 10.91 -3.18
N GLN A 36 -0.62 12.16 -2.70
CA GLN A 36 -0.37 12.52 -1.31
C GLN A 36 -1.44 11.97 -0.37
N HIS A 37 -2.70 12.00 -0.79
CA HIS A 37 -3.83 11.49 0.00
C HIS A 37 -4.12 10.00 -0.25
N LYS A 38 -3.23 9.30 -0.98
CA LYS A 38 -3.31 7.85 -1.22
C LYS A 38 -4.67 7.39 -1.77
N LEU A 39 -5.29 8.22 -2.62
CA LEU A 39 -6.65 7.93 -3.10
C LEU A 39 -6.68 6.63 -3.91
N LEU A 40 -5.59 6.29 -4.60
CA LEU A 40 -5.44 5.01 -5.30
C LEU A 40 -5.47 3.80 -4.34
N GLU A 41 -4.81 3.90 -3.18
CA GLU A 41 -4.88 2.85 -2.15
C GLU A 41 -6.31 2.71 -1.61
N THR A 42 -6.98 3.83 -1.36
CA THR A 42 -8.38 3.85 -0.93
C THR A 42 -9.30 3.20 -1.97
N LEU A 43 -9.12 3.48 -3.25
CA LEU A 43 -9.88 2.82 -4.33
C LEU A 43 -9.66 1.30 -4.33
N CYS A 44 -8.43 0.82 -4.12
CA CYS A 44 -8.18 -0.63 -4.00
C CYS A 44 -8.92 -1.24 -2.81
N MET A 45 -8.98 -0.55 -1.66
CA MET A 45 -9.73 -1.02 -0.49
C MET A 45 -11.23 -1.10 -0.77
N LEU A 46 -11.80 -0.08 -1.41
CA LEU A 46 -13.22 -0.06 -1.80
C LEU A 46 -13.53 -1.13 -2.85
N GLY A 47 -12.64 -1.33 -3.81
CA GLY A 47 -12.74 -2.41 -4.81
C GLY A 47 -12.81 -3.78 -4.15
N LYS A 48 -11.92 -4.07 -3.19
CA LYS A 48 -11.94 -5.31 -2.41
C LYS A 48 -13.22 -5.49 -1.61
N ALA A 49 -13.77 -4.41 -1.05
CA ALA A 49 -15.01 -4.47 -0.28
C ALA A 49 -16.24 -4.77 -1.16
N GLN A 50 -16.16 -4.56 -2.48
CA GLN A 50 -17.23 -4.81 -3.45
C GLN A 50 -18.58 -4.19 -3.09
N TYR A 51 -18.56 -3.11 -2.31
CA TYR A 51 -19.76 -2.40 -1.89
C TYR A 51 -19.65 -0.93 -2.30
N PRO A 52 -20.63 -0.40 -3.06
CA PRO A 52 -21.80 -1.08 -3.61
C PRO A 52 -21.45 -2.15 -4.67
N PRO A 53 -22.39 -3.04 -5.05
CA PRO A 53 -22.14 -4.04 -6.10
C PRO A 53 -21.60 -3.42 -7.39
N GLY A 54 -20.57 -4.03 -7.96
CA GLY A 54 -19.85 -3.51 -9.13
C GLY A 54 -18.74 -2.52 -8.81
N MET A 55 -18.45 -2.23 -7.53
CA MET A 55 -17.37 -1.30 -7.16
C MET A 55 -16.00 -1.75 -7.70
N PHE A 56 -15.67 -3.04 -7.63
CA PHE A 56 -14.40 -3.56 -8.16
C PHE A 56 -14.27 -3.32 -9.67
N GLN A 57 -15.35 -3.52 -10.42
CA GLN A 57 -15.41 -3.20 -11.86
C GLN A 57 -15.07 -1.72 -12.10
N GLN A 58 -15.65 -0.80 -11.34
CA GLN A 58 -15.40 0.63 -11.49
C GLN A 58 -13.95 1.00 -11.15
N VAL A 59 -13.34 0.35 -10.16
CA VAL A 59 -11.94 0.55 -9.80
C VAL A 59 -11.02 0.06 -10.92
N LEU A 60 -11.23 -1.14 -11.46
CA LEU A 60 -10.46 -1.65 -12.60
C LEU A 60 -10.56 -0.73 -13.82
N LEU A 61 -11.77 -0.26 -14.14
CA LEU A 61 -11.99 0.69 -15.23
C LEU A 61 -11.26 2.02 -15.00
N PHE A 62 -11.27 2.54 -13.78
CA PHE A 62 -10.55 3.76 -13.44
C PHE A 62 -9.05 3.58 -13.63
N PHE A 63 -8.45 2.52 -13.08
CA PHE A 63 -7.01 2.26 -13.20
C PHE A 63 -6.58 1.97 -14.63
N ASN A 64 -7.35 1.18 -15.39
CA ASN A 64 -7.12 0.97 -16.81
C ASN A 64 -7.05 2.31 -17.56
N LYS A 65 -8.05 3.18 -17.36
CA LYS A 65 -8.10 4.47 -18.03
C LYS A 65 -7.00 5.43 -17.57
N LEU A 66 -6.69 5.45 -16.27
CA LEU A 66 -5.58 6.23 -15.74
C LEU A 66 -4.25 5.84 -16.39
N LEU A 67 -3.96 4.54 -16.45
CA LEU A 67 -2.73 4.05 -17.07
C LEU A 67 -2.69 4.28 -18.58
N THR A 68 -3.82 4.25 -19.28
CA THR A 68 -3.85 4.43 -20.74
C THR A 68 -3.92 5.88 -21.20
N ARG A 69 -4.46 6.79 -20.39
CA ARG A 69 -4.73 8.20 -20.78
C ARG A 69 -3.65 9.17 -20.33
N MET A 70 -3.06 8.94 -19.16
CA MET A 70 -1.97 9.78 -18.66
C MET A 70 -0.73 9.54 -19.51
N GLN A 71 0.07 10.56 -19.81
CA GLN A 71 1.31 10.43 -20.58
C GLN A 71 2.51 10.22 -19.66
N LYS A 72 2.50 10.83 -18.47
CA LYS A 72 3.54 10.68 -17.44
C LYS A 72 3.78 9.20 -17.07
N PRO A 73 5.03 8.80 -16.75
CA PRO A 73 5.37 7.42 -16.41
C PRO A 73 4.91 7.07 -14.98
N LEU A 74 3.60 6.94 -14.79
CA LEU A 74 3.00 6.78 -13.46
C LEU A 74 3.50 5.55 -12.70
N LEU A 75 3.88 4.46 -13.38
CA LEU A 75 4.33 3.22 -12.73
C LEU A 75 5.71 3.34 -12.06
N GLU A 76 6.48 4.40 -12.34
CA GLU A 76 7.72 4.69 -11.61
C GLU A 76 7.43 5.19 -10.19
N LEU A 77 6.21 5.66 -9.93
CA LEU A 77 5.81 6.21 -8.65
C LEU A 77 5.34 5.09 -7.72
N ILE A 78 5.98 4.97 -6.55
CA ILE A 78 5.60 4.00 -5.50
C ILE A 78 4.14 4.08 -5.09
N ARG A 79 3.60 5.30 -5.08
CA ARG A 79 2.20 5.59 -4.76
C ARG A 79 1.21 5.11 -5.84
N VAL A 80 1.70 4.64 -6.99
CA VAL A 80 0.89 4.07 -8.08
C VAL A 80 1.16 2.58 -8.25
N TYR A 81 2.43 2.15 -8.34
CA TYR A 81 2.70 0.73 -8.60
C TYR A 81 2.24 -0.18 -7.46
N ARG A 82 2.29 0.27 -6.18
CA ARG A 82 1.78 -0.51 -5.05
C ARG A 82 0.26 -0.74 -5.14
N PRO A 83 -0.60 0.28 -5.39
CA PRO A 83 -2.00 0.07 -5.74
C PRO A 83 -2.22 -0.86 -6.93
N VAL A 84 -1.44 -0.73 -8.00
CA VAL A 84 -1.53 -1.58 -9.19
C VAL A 84 -1.23 -3.04 -8.86
N GLN A 85 -0.14 -3.32 -8.12
CA GLN A 85 0.17 -4.66 -7.62
C GLN A 85 -0.96 -5.24 -6.78
N ARG A 86 -1.54 -4.42 -5.90
CA ARG A 86 -2.67 -4.84 -5.08
C ARG A 86 -3.88 -5.21 -5.92
N LEU A 87 -4.16 -4.49 -7.00
CA LEU A 87 -5.24 -4.83 -7.93
C LEU A 87 -4.95 -6.10 -8.72
N ILE A 88 -3.71 -6.30 -9.18
CA ILE A 88 -3.30 -7.54 -9.85
C ILE A 88 -3.56 -8.75 -8.93
N ASN A 89 -3.23 -8.62 -7.64
CA ASN A 89 -3.48 -9.65 -6.63
C ASN A 89 -4.97 -9.84 -6.26
N LEU A 90 -5.83 -8.90 -6.66
CA LEU A 90 -7.28 -9.00 -6.50
C LEU A 90 -7.98 -9.50 -7.77
N CYS A 91 -7.28 -9.61 -8.90
CA CYS A 91 -7.84 -10.23 -10.09
C CYS A 91 -8.18 -11.70 -9.84
N ALA A 92 -9.10 -12.26 -10.62
CA ALA A 92 -9.68 -13.59 -10.44
C ALA A 92 -10.45 -13.74 -9.11
N LEU A 93 -11.03 -12.63 -8.60
CA LEU A 93 -11.88 -12.67 -7.41
C LEU A 93 -13.18 -13.44 -7.71
N PRO A 94 -13.47 -14.55 -7.01
CA PRO A 94 -14.62 -15.38 -7.31
C PRO A 94 -15.94 -14.60 -7.21
N GLY A 95 -16.84 -14.82 -8.19
CA GLY A 95 -18.20 -14.25 -8.19
C GLY A 95 -18.33 -12.79 -8.65
N CYS A 96 -17.24 -12.13 -9.06
CA CYS A 96 -17.30 -10.72 -9.46
C CYS A 96 -17.69 -10.47 -10.93
N HIS A 97 -17.61 -11.45 -11.83
CA HIS A 97 -17.93 -11.32 -13.26
C HIS A 97 -17.32 -10.06 -13.94
N VAL A 98 -16.04 -9.79 -13.66
CA VAL A 98 -15.29 -8.63 -14.19
C VAL A 98 -14.10 -9.03 -15.06
N GLU A 99 -14.11 -10.25 -15.60
CA GLU A 99 -12.99 -10.83 -16.35
C GLU A 99 -12.60 -9.94 -17.54
N LYS A 100 -13.58 -9.28 -18.16
CA LYS A 100 -13.34 -8.33 -19.26
C LYS A 100 -12.52 -7.13 -18.78
N GLU A 101 -12.90 -6.51 -17.66
CA GLU A 101 -12.21 -5.36 -17.08
C GLU A 101 -10.82 -5.74 -16.53
N GLU A 102 -10.68 -6.93 -15.96
CA GLU A 102 -9.38 -7.48 -15.52
C GLU A 102 -8.42 -7.60 -16.69
N VAL A 103 -8.85 -8.20 -17.81
CA VAL A 103 -8.03 -8.33 -19.02
C VAL A 103 -7.63 -6.96 -19.56
N GLN A 104 -8.56 -6.00 -19.62
CA GLN A 104 -8.25 -4.64 -20.08
C GLN A 104 -7.24 -3.94 -19.18
N PHE A 105 -7.41 -4.05 -17.86
CA PHE A 105 -6.48 -3.50 -16.88
C PHE A 105 -5.09 -4.13 -17.00
N LEU A 106 -4.99 -5.46 -17.06
CA LEU A 106 -3.72 -6.16 -17.20
C LEU A 106 -3.03 -5.80 -18.51
N LEU A 107 -3.77 -5.67 -19.61
CA LEU A 107 -3.22 -5.24 -20.89
C LEU A 107 -2.66 -3.81 -20.82
N ALA A 108 -3.31 -2.90 -20.09
CA ALA A 108 -2.81 -1.55 -19.87
C ALA A 108 -1.51 -1.56 -19.06
N VAL A 109 -1.43 -2.37 -18.00
CA VAL A 109 -0.20 -2.55 -17.22
C VAL A 109 0.93 -3.08 -18.11
N CYS A 110 0.68 -4.16 -18.86
CA CYS A 110 1.67 -4.74 -19.79
C CYS A 110 2.12 -3.73 -20.85
N SER A 111 1.21 -2.89 -21.36
CA SER A 111 1.55 -1.85 -22.33
C SER A 111 2.51 -0.82 -21.74
N ARG A 112 2.33 -0.44 -20.47
CA ARG A 112 3.24 0.48 -19.77
C ARG A 112 4.59 -0.14 -19.45
N VAL A 113 4.58 -1.38 -18.97
CA VAL A 113 5.80 -2.15 -18.72
C VAL A 113 6.61 -2.38 -20.01
N LYS A 114 5.94 -2.52 -21.16
CA LYS A 114 6.61 -2.60 -22.46
C LYS A 114 7.25 -1.27 -22.87
N GLN A 115 6.63 -0.14 -22.52
CA GLN A 115 7.17 1.20 -22.80
C GLN A 115 8.39 1.50 -21.93
N ASP A 116 8.34 1.10 -20.65
CA ASP A 116 9.48 1.19 -19.74
C ASP A 116 9.71 -0.15 -19.00
N PRO A 117 10.66 -0.97 -19.47
CA PRO A 117 10.98 -2.26 -18.86
C PRO A 117 11.45 -2.19 -17.40
N HIS A 118 11.94 -1.05 -16.91
CA HIS A 118 12.40 -0.94 -15.52
C HIS A 118 11.22 -1.01 -14.52
N THR A 119 10.06 -0.49 -14.90
CA THR A 119 8.83 -0.64 -14.10
C THR A 119 8.37 -2.09 -13.95
N LEU A 120 8.83 -3.02 -14.81
CA LEU A 120 8.56 -4.45 -14.66
C LEU A 120 8.98 -4.93 -13.28
N ARG A 121 10.14 -4.50 -12.78
CA ARG A 121 10.63 -4.88 -11.45
C ARG A 121 9.72 -4.34 -10.35
N CYS A 122 9.28 -3.09 -10.46
CA CYS A 122 8.35 -2.47 -9.52
C CYS A 122 7.00 -3.18 -9.49
N VAL A 123 6.50 -3.62 -10.65
CA VAL A 123 5.23 -4.35 -10.76
C VAL A 123 5.39 -5.81 -10.34
N LEU A 124 6.48 -6.49 -10.71
CA LEU A 124 6.75 -7.92 -10.46
C LEU A 124 7.47 -8.23 -9.14
N GLU A 125 7.93 -7.25 -8.36
CA GLU A 125 8.22 -7.44 -6.93
C GLU A 125 6.89 -7.71 -6.17
N LEU A 126 6.15 -8.72 -6.66
CA LEU A 126 4.84 -9.22 -6.28
C LEU A 126 4.89 -10.07 -5.02
N LEU A 127 6.08 -10.35 -4.51
CA LEU A 127 6.29 -10.87 -3.17
C LEU A 127 7.58 -10.24 -2.66
N GLU A 128 7.47 -9.26 -1.77
CA GLU A 128 8.56 -9.06 -0.83
C GLU A 128 8.80 -10.40 -0.14
N GLN A 129 10.00 -10.96 -0.30
CA GLN A 129 10.45 -12.05 0.55
C GLN A 129 10.22 -11.64 2.01
N PRO A 130 9.76 -12.54 2.89
CA PRO A 130 9.75 -12.25 4.31
C PRO A 130 11.18 -11.89 4.70
N ALA A 131 11.37 -10.68 5.22
CA ALA A 131 12.63 -10.23 5.77
C ALA A 131 13.02 -11.16 6.93
N GLY A 132 13.87 -12.13 6.64
CA GLY A 132 14.31 -13.12 7.62
C GLY A 132 15.16 -14.18 6.96
N LEU A 133 16.44 -13.86 6.72
CA LEU A 133 17.57 -14.79 6.76
C LEU A 133 18.90 -14.01 6.63
N ASN A 134 19.47 -13.75 7.81
CA ASN A 134 20.89 -13.78 8.17
C ASN A 134 21.85 -12.80 7.48
N GLN A 135 22.11 -11.69 8.19
CA GLN A 135 23.44 -11.09 8.26
C GLN A 135 24.41 -12.11 8.84
N SER A 136 25.23 -12.69 7.98
CA SER A 136 26.48 -13.33 8.38
C SER A 136 27.56 -12.87 7.41
N GLN A 137 28.15 -11.71 7.69
CA GLN A 137 29.49 -11.41 7.21
C GLN A 137 30.47 -11.65 8.36
N HIS A 138 31.42 -12.50 8.03
CA HIS A 138 32.39 -13.15 8.88
C HIS A 138 33.64 -12.26 9.00
N SER A 139 34.06 -12.04 10.25
CA SER A 139 35.45 -12.03 10.72
C SER A 139 36.42 -10.89 10.37
N THR A 140 36.87 -10.18 11.41
CA THR A 140 38.30 -9.85 11.57
C THR A 140 38.72 -10.16 13.01
N GLN A 141 39.86 -10.84 13.13
CA GLN A 141 40.37 -11.55 14.31
C GLN A 141 41.39 -10.71 15.12
N ALA A 142 41.57 -11.10 16.38
CA ALA A 142 42.73 -10.90 17.29
C ALA A 142 42.85 -9.53 18.01
N SER A 143 43.32 -9.39 19.25
CA SER A 143 43.69 -10.29 20.37
C SER A 143 44.13 -9.39 21.54
N ASN A 144 43.92 -9.83 22.80
CA ASN A 144 44.80 -9.70 24.00
C ASN A 144 44.10 -9.30 25.32
N GLN A 145 44.02 -10.28 26.23
CA GLN A 145 44.34 -10.32 27.69
C GLN A 145 44.01 -9.08 28.56
N CYS A 146 43.47 -9.18 29.79
CA CYS A 146 43.97 -9.98 30.92
C CYS A 146 43.06 -9.82 32.18
N THR A 147 43.05 -10.86 33.02
CA THR A 147 42.85 -10.90 34.50
C THR A 147 41.50 -10.60 35.18
N ASP A 148 40.97 -11.66 35.82
CA ASP A 148 40.05 -11.75 36.99
C ASP A 148 40.87 -12.07 38.27
N PRO A 149 40.32 -12.19 39.52
CA PRO A 149 39.10 -11.70 40.23
C PRO A 149 39.47 -11.26 41.71
N PRO A 150 38.72 -11.47 42.86
CA PRO A 150 37.31 -11.81 43.18
C PRO A 150 36.65 -11.07 44.41
N CYS A 151 35.41 -11.51 44.76
CA CYS A 151 34.71 -11.45 46.08
C CYS A 151 33.87 -10.18 46.39
N SER A 152 32.65 -10.17 46.96
CA SER A 152 31.93 -11.11 47.84
C SER A 152 30.40 -10.83 47.86
N HIS A 153 29.63 -11.92 48.06
CA HIS A 153 28.41 -12.07 48.87
C HIS A 153 27.47 -10.87 49.15
N SER A 154 26.17 -11.05 48.88
CA SER A 154 25.17 -11.38 49.92
C SER A 154 23.76 -11.63 49.34
N GLN A 155 23.07 -12.57 49.98
CA GLN A 155 21.74 -13.10 49.68
C GLN A 155 20.61 -12.24 50.26
N THR A 156 19.37 -12.58 49.86
CA THR A 156 18.05 -12.56 50.55
C THR A 156 16.98 -11.89 49.66
N SER A 157 16.03 -12.59 49.05
CA SER A 157 14.90 -13.42 49.53
C SER A 157 13.62 -12.63 49.84
N ALA A 158 12.55 -12.95 49.08
CA ALA A 158 11.11 -12.80 49.37
C ALA A 158 10.55 -11.34 49.45
N THR A 159 9.34 -10.96 49.01
CA THR A 159 8.02 -11.63 49.03
C THR A 159 7.03 -10.74 48.22
N SER A 160 6.09 -11.32 47.46
CA SER A 160 4.77 -10.71 47.13
C SER A 160 3.71 -11.31 48.09
N PRO A 161 2.40 -10.97 48.10
CA PRO A 161 1.60 -10.00 47.33
C PRO A 161 0.68 -9.13 48.26
N VAL A 162 -0.29 -8.36 47.74
CA VAL A 162 -1.69 -8.27 48.23
C VAL A 162 -2.51 -7.30 47.35
N GLN A 163 -3.74 -7.73 47.06
CA GLN A 163 -4.84 -7.11 46.30
C GLN A 163 -5.47 -5.90 47.00
N SER A 164 -6.22 -5.07 46.27
CA SER A 164 -7.38 -4.32 46.79
C SER A 164 -8.34 -3.92 45.66
N GLU A 165 -9.53 -4.53 45.66
CA GLU A 165 -10.77 -4.07 45.01
C GLU A 165 -11.49 -3.04 45.91
N TYR A 166 -12.38 -2.21 45.32
CA TYR A 166 -13.70 -1.70 45.79
C TYR A 166 -14.06 -0.45 44.95
N SER A 167 -14.97 -0.54 43.97
CA SER A 167 -16.46 -0.42 44.02
C SER A 167 -17.04 1.01 43.95
N ALA A 168 -17.76 1.24 42.85
CA ALA A 168 -18.96 2.04 42.55
C ALA A 168 -19.46 3.16 43.49
N THR A 169 -19.79 4.33 42.91
CA THR A 169 -21.10 5.01 43.12
C THR A 169 -21.41 6.08 42.02
N SER A 170 -22.58 5.99 41.40
CA SER A 170 -23.37 7.12 40.82
C SER A 170 -24.63 7.26 41.68
N PRO A 171 -25.28 8.44 41.78
CA PRO A 171 -26.35 8.79 40.82
C PRO A 171 -26.62 10.31 40.66
N GLY A 172 -27.54 10.66 39.74
CA GLY A 172 -28.38 11.85 39.88
C GLY A 172 -28.63 12.65 38.58
N GLN A 173 -29.63 12.25 37.80
CA GLN A 173 -30.35 13.15 36.88
C GLN A 173 -31.75 13.40 37.42
N SER A 174 -32.13 14.66 37.50
CA SER A 174 -33.49 15.20 37.55
C SER A 174 -33.45 16.59 36.96
#